data_AF-A0A7J4QZA3-F1
#
_entry.id   AF-A0A7J4QZA3-F1
#
_cell.length_a   1.000
_cell.length_b   1.000
_cell.length_c   1.000
_cell.angle_alpha   90.00
_cell.angle_beta   90.00
_cell.angle_gamma   90.00
#
_symmetry.space_group_name_H-M   'P 1'
#
loop_
_entity.id
_entity.type
_entity.pdbx_description
1 polymer ?
#
loop_
_entity_poly.entity_id
_entity_poly.type
_entity_poly.pdbx_seq_one_letter_code
_entity_poly.pdbx_strand_id
1 'polypeptide(L)'
;KTGNYIITGDENGKLKLWDNEGEPQNLEIEVGEEITGCDFSSMDAKIAFSTKSGNIFSYTLTGTSLQSRDLGDNYGLKWSQNNDILYVLNSDNKPKLLALDGSTFEIIHSTSLLHKSLDFSMEESNGLLSKFYVATDTNHVAIYGTPTYPNGYGLMGSDLDGDNIPDTFDLDDDGDSFLDDWDFNCLNSTICSREPDLQTIRSMVIDINENTLIIEDVYTMSLIDTYIFRNLTRKAIIADDLIGYDETNLIENAFCDNMDKNDYVQKLRSSIELSVGQVTNGTINCEIIDGLLFTQTLDKEQLKFRFKTIFDVSPNVTLPLSVTINQQISVIDSSITHMVENHPILIQQIDTDGALLYTLWWNSDVAENPKLNFTDLEKEESKINSFVKLVEENQLIIGLFLCSSIILLWLIVRWRNLSSVILDDSEFEDSSDDLNEDYEQNYNQQLQVDSEDISIDNSDNLTAHVNDEPIIAEAIPGEQRPIDRRAFTLTDNEEFVEQKDIKRRTGRTQRNAQGPIMSTKRKRLDGKLDIPGEKIISKKTSVKKVVAKKVRKVRSVKKDNQN
;
A
#
# COMPACT_ATOMS: atom_id res chain seq x y z
N LYS A 1 44.04 -7.35 -1.52
CA LYS A 1 44.68 -7.08 -0.22
C LYS A 1 45.88 -8.01 -0.09
N THR A 2 47.02 -7.57 0.45
CA THR A 2 48.27 -8.36 0.40
C THR A 2 48.46 -9.29 1.59
N GLY A 3 47.87 -8.96 2.74
CA GLY A 3 48.02 -9.73 3.98
C GLY A 3 49.31 -9.41 4.75
N ASN A 4 50.11 -8.44 4.30
CA ASN A 4 51.33 -7.99 4.96
C ASN A 4 51.08 -7.11 6.20
N TYR A 5 49.85 -6.62 6.38
CA TYR A 5 49.48 -5.71 7.46
C TYR A 5 48.19 -6.14 8.15
N ILE A 6 48.12 -5.86 9.44
CA ILE A 6 46.92 -6.02 10.27
C ILE A 6 46.61 -4.65 10.87
N ILE A 7 45.34 -4.28 10.92
CA ILE A 7 44.89 -3.04 11.56
C ILE A 7 43.94 -3.39 12.71
N THR A 8 44.06 -2.67 13.83
CA THR A 8 43.20 -2.86 15.01
C THR A 8 42.70 -1.50 15.51
N GLY A 9 41.38 -1.39 15.70
CA GLY A 9 40.74 -0.31 16.46
C GLY A 9 40.28 -0.78 17.84
N ASP A 10 40.13 0.14 18.79
CA ASP A 10 39.54 -0.13 20.11
C ASP A 10 38.32 0.77 20.42
N GLU A 11 37.65 0.47 21.54
CA GLU A 11 36.48 1.21 22.05
C GLU A 11 36.79 2.68 22.43
N ASN A 12 38.08 3.05 22.56
CA ASN A 12 38.52 4.40 22.90
C ASN A 12 38.88 5.24 21.66
N GLY A 13 38.75 4.68 20.45
CA GLY A 13 39.12 5.33 19.20
C GLY A 13 40.61 5.29 18.90
N LYS A 14 41.31 4.27 19.40
CA LYS A 14 42.74 4.09 19.18
C LYS A 14 43.01 3.06 18.08
N LEU A 15 43.66 3.52 17.02
CA LEU A 15 44.04 2.73 15.85
C LEU A 15 45.54 2.45 15.84
N LYS A 16 45.88 1.18 15.59
CA LYS A 16 47.26 0.70 15.40
C LYS A 16 47.38 -0.18 14.17
N LEU A 17 48.49 -0.01 13.46
CA LEU A 17 48.93 -0.88 12.39
C LEU A 17 49.99 -1.85 12.92
N TRP A 18 49.95 -3.09 12.44
CA TRP A 18 50.89 -4.15 12.73
C TRP A 18 51.33 -4.79 11.41
N ASP A 19 52.51 -5.39 11.37
CA ASP A 19 52.88 -6.27 10.25
C ASP A 19 52.30 -7.69 10.41
N ASN A 20 52.59 -8.55 9.44
CA ASN A 20 52.17 -9.96 9.44
C ASN A 20 52.92 -10.84 10.45
N GLU A 21 54.01 -10.36 11.06
CA GLU A 21 54.68 -10.98 12.21
C GLU A 21 54.01 -10.58 13.55
N GLY A 22 53.23 -9.49 13.56
CA GLY A 22 52.53 -8.96 14.73
C GLY A 22 53.30 -7.89 15.50
N GLU A 23 54.35 -7.31 14.93
CA GLU A 23 55.07 -6.19 15.52
C GLU A 23 54.36 -4.86 15.20
N PRO A 24 54.27 -3.91 16.16
CA PRO A 24 53.59 -2.65 15.96
C PRO A 24 54.38 -1.72 15.04
N GLN A 25 53.72 -1.20 14.02
CA GLN A 25 54.26 -0.19 13.12
C GLN A 25 54.09 1.22 13.71
N ASN A 26 54.82 2.20 13.17
CA ASN A 26 54.80 3.60 13.66
C ASN A 26 53.47 4.37 13.39
N LEU A 27 52.41 3.69 12.99
CA LEU A 27 51.09 4.28 12.77
C LEU A 27 50.22 4.10 14.01
N GLU A 28 50.04 5.19 14.75
CA GLU A 28 49.15 5.28 15.91
C GLU A 28 48.23 6.50 15.70
N ILE A 29 46.93 6.27 15.54
CA ILE A 29 45.91 7.31 15.34
C ILE A 29 44.97 7.26 16.56
N GLU A 30 44.61 8.43 17.10
CA GLU A 30 43.73 8.56 18.26
C GLU A 30 42.60 9.54 17.93
N VAL A 31 41.37 9.03 17.92
CA VAL A 31 40.16 9.74 17.46
C VAL A 31 39.23 10.07 18.65
N GLY A 32 39.34 9.33 19.75
CA GLY A 32 38.56 9.55 20.97
C GLY A 32 37.15 8.96 20.96
N GLU A 33 36.82 8.11 19.98
CA GLU A 33 35.52 7.46 19.82
C GLU A 33 35.66 6.02 19.28
N GLU A 34 34.87 5.09 19.82
CA GLU A 34 34.76 3.70 19.38
C GLU A 34 34.76 3.53 17.85
N ILE A 35 35.67 2.69 17.36
CA ILE A 35 35.81 2.35 15.95
C ILE A 35 34.90 1.16 15.61
N THR A 36 33.91 1.38 14.75
CA THR A 36 32.92 0.37 14.36
C THR A 36 33.39 -0.52 13.23
N GLY A 37 34.24 -0.01 12.33
CA GLY A 37 34.78 -0.75 11.20
C GLY A 37 36.10 -0.18 10.70
N CYS A 38 36.94 -1.04 10.14
CA CYS A 38 38.19 -0.65 9.51
C CYS A 38 38.55 -1.63 8.39
N ASP A 39 39.06 -1.12 7.27
CA ASP A 39 39.43 -1.93 6.12
C ASP A 39 40.51 -1.28 5.24
N PHE A 40 41.22 -2.09 4.46
CA PHE A 40 42.27 -1.69 3.52
C PHE A 40 41.73 -1.56 2.10
N SER A 41 42.21 -0.58 1.33
CA SER A 41 41.91 -0.48 -0.11
C SER A 41 42.51 -1.63 -0.91
N SER A 42 42.23 -1.67 -2.21
CA SER A 42 42.97 -2.53 -3.14
C SER A 42 44.49 -2.31 -3.00
N MET A 43 45.25 -3.40 -3.04
CA MET A 43 46.70 -3.45 -2.81
C MET A 43 47.21 -2.79 -1.50
N ASP A 44 46.33 -2.60 -0.51
CA ASP A 44 46.61 -2.03 0.82
C ASP A 44 47.17 -0.59 0.78
N ALA A 45 46.93 0.14 -0.31
CA ALA A 45 47.48 1.48 -0.54
C ALA A 45 46.95 2.56 0.43
N LYS A 46 45.69 2.44 0.85
CA LYS A 46 45.00 3.30 1.81
C LYS A 46 44.36 2.43 2.90
N ILE A 47 44.14 3.01 4.07
CA ILE A 47 43.24 2.48 5.10
C ILE A 47 42.02 3.39 5.22
N ALA A 48 40.86 2.82 5.54
CA ALA A 48 39.71 3.58 6.02
C ALA A 48 39.18 2.98 7.32
N PHE A 49 38.55 3.82 8.14
CA PHE A 49 37.84 3.40 9.35
C PHE A 49 36.63 4.30 9.61
N SER A 50 35.62 3.74 10.27
CA SER A 50 34.41 4.42 10.74
C SER A 50 34.38 4.46 12.27
N THR A 51 33.87 5.56 12.83
CA THR A 51 33.57 5.67 14.26
C THR A 51 32.07 5.44 14.52
N LYS A 52 31.68 5.39 15.80
CA LYS A 52 30.29 5.16 16.22
C LYS A 52 29.31 6.25 15.76
N SER A 53 29.66 7.53 15.90
CA SER A 53 28.95 8.67 15.30
C SER A 53 28.95 8.65 13.76
N GLY A 54 29.66 7.71 13.16
CA GLY A 54 29.75 7.51 11.72
C GLY A 54 30.56 8.57 10.98
N ASN A 55 31.49 9.22 11.67
CA ASN A 55 32.61 9.85 10.99
C ASN A 55 33.47 8.77 10.31
N ILE A 56 33.80 9.00 9.04
CA ILE A 56 34.66 8.12 8.24
C ILE A 56 35.91 8.86 7.86
N PHE A 57 37.05 8.20 8.03
CA PHE A 57 38.36 8.75 7.71
C PHE A 57 39.12 7.79 6.80
N SER A 58 39.94 8.34 5.90
CA SER A 58 40.97 7.59 5.17
C SER A 58 42.36 8.17 5.42
N TYR A 59 43.32 7.27 5.52
CA TYR A 59 44.74 7.58 5.74
C TYR A 59 45.61 6.74 4.81
N THR A 60 46.83 7.22 4.56
CA THR A 60 47.90 6.37 4.02
C THR A 60 48.47 5.45 5.10
N LEU A 61 49.19 4.40 4.69
CA LEU A 61 50.01 3.57 5.59
C LEU A 61 51.05 4.37 6.40
N THR A 62 51.42 5.58 5.97
CA THR A 62 52.35 6.46 6.69
C THR A 62 51.66 7.43 7.66
N GLY A 63 50.34 7.38 7.77
CA GLY A 63 49.56 8.19 8.73
C GLY A 63 49.23 9.61 8.27
N THR A 64 49.42 9.94 6.98
CA THR A 64 48.87 11.19 6.44
C THR A 64 47.38 11.01 6.17
N SER A 65 46.55 11.86 6.79
CA SER A 65 45.11 11.94 6.49
C SER A 65 44.89 12.27 5.01
N LEU A 66 43.94 11.58 4.39
CA LEU A 66 43.57 11.75 2.98
C LEU A 66 42.22 12.45 2.87
N GLN A 67 41.16 11.83 3.40
CA GLN A 67 39.80 12.36 3.41
C GLN A 67 39.11 12.09 4.73
N SER A 68 38.11 12.92 5.06
CA SER A 68 37.20 12.72 6.19
C SER A 68 35.79 13.16 5.80
N ARG A 69 34.78 12.35 6.13
CA ARG A 69 33.37 12.67 5.89
C ARG A 69 32.50 12.19 7.04
N ASP A 70 31.60 13.05 7.49
CA ASP A 70 30.51 12.69 8.41
C ASP A 70 29.31 12.20 7.59
N LEU A 71 28.71 11.09 8.04
CA LEU A 71 27.55 10.45 7.42
C LEU A 71 26.45 10.07 8.44
N GLY A 72 26.60 10.45 9.73
CA GLY A 72 25.78 9.92 10.81
C GLY A 72 25.98 8.41 11.06
N ASP A 73 25.27 7.84 12.04
CA ASP A 73 25.49 6.50 12.60
C ASP A 73 25.81 5.39 11.58
N ASN A 74 27.07 4.90 11.61
CA ASN A 74 27.58 3.85 10.72
C ASN A 74 28.03 2.60 11.48
N TYR A 75 27.58 1.45 11.00
CA TYR A 75 27.81 0.14 11.63
C TYR A 75 28.97 -0.63 11.02
N GLY A 76 29.48 -0.19 9.87
CA GLY A 76 30.72 -0.73 9.29
C GLY A 76 31.05 -0.17 7.92
N LEU A 77 32.25 -0.51 7.44
CA LEU A 77 32.70 -0.22 6.08
C LEU A 77 33.50 -1.38 5.48
N LYS A 78 33.49 -1.47 4.14
CA LYS A 78 34.27 -2.44 3.36
C LYS A 78 34.74 -1.81 2.05
N TRP A 79 36.03 -1.94 1.75
CA TRP A 79 36.56 -1.56 0.45
C TRP A 79 36.26 -2.61 -0.62
N SER A 80 35.97 -2.14 -1.83
CA SER A 80 35.98 -2.98 -3.03
C SER A 80 37.30 -3.73 -3.16
N GLN A 81 37.24 -4.96 -3.67
CA GLN A 81 38.43 -5.80 -3.86
C GLN A 81 39.30 -5.29 -5.00
N ASN A 82 38.66 -4.73 -6.03
CA ASN A 82 39.28 -4.39 -7.31
C ASN A 82 39.28 -2.88 -7.62
N ASN A 83 38.26 -2.15 -7.17
CA ASN A 83 38.08 -0.73 -7.48
C ASN A 83 38.40 0.18 -6.28
N ASP A 84 38.62 1.47 -6.53
CA ASP A 84 38.75 2.50 -5.48
C ASP A 84 37.35 2.96 -5.03
N ILE A 85 36.55 2.02 -4.50
CA ILE A 85 35.19 2.25 -4.00
C ILE A 85 35.11 1.78 -2.54
N LEU A 86 34.53 2.61 -1.68
CA LEU A 86 34.29 2.32 -0.27
C LEU A 86 32.80 2.15 -0.02
N TYR A 87 32.37 0.96 0.39
CA TYR A 87 30.99 0.71 0.81
C TYR A 87 30.84 0.96 2.31
N VAL A 88 29.76 1.63 2.68
CA VAL A 88 29.45 2.06 4.05
C VAL A 88 28.02 1.65 4.39
N LEU A 89 27.84 0.97 5.53
CA LEU A 89 26.53 0.66 6.06
C LEU A 89 26.11 1.70 7.10
N ASN A 90 25.19 2.58 6.71
CA ASN A 90 24.45 3.43 7.64
C ASN A 90 23.24 2.64 8.16
N SER A 91 22.99 2.68 9.47
CA SER A 91 21.78 2.11 10.08
C SER A 91 21.16 3.01 11.17
N ASP A 92 21.13 4.31 10.90
CA ASP A 92 20.17 5.24 11.52
C ASP A 92 18.72 4.89 11.06
N ASN A 93 17.73 5.69 11.42
CA ASN A 93 16.30 5.54 11.11
C ASN A 93 15.95 5.41 9.61
N LYS A 94 16.93 5.61 8.71
CA LYS A 94 16.85 5.34 7.26
C LYS A 94 18.07 4.53 6.85
N PRO A 95 18.14 3.23 7.17
CA PRO A 95 19.29 2.38 6.87
C PRO A 95 19.55 2.33 5.36
N LYS A 96 20.82 2.55 4.96
CA LYS A 96 21.25 2.55 3.57
C LYS A 96 22.65 1.95 3.43
N LEU A 97 22.89 1.21 2.35
CA LEU A 97 24.24 0.94 1.87
C LEU A 97 24.66 2.07 0.93
N LEU A 98 25.73 2.78 1.26
CA LEU A 98 26.30 3.84 0.44
C LEU A 98 27.56 3.33 -0.26
N ALA A 99 27.64 3.51 -1.57
CA ALA A 99 28.88 3.32 -2.34
C ALA A 99 29.54 4.69 -2.54
N LEU A 100 30.75 4.85 -1.99
CA LEU A 100 31.52 6.09 -2.03
C LEU A 100 32.72 5.96 -2.97
N ASP A 101 33.07 7.04 -3.66
CA ASP A 101 34.35 7.19 -4.35
C ASP A 101 35.51 7.16 -3.33
N GLY A 102 36.48 6.26 -3.53
CA GLY A 102 37.60 6.03 -2.61
C GLY A 102 38.62 7.17 -2.53
N SER A 103 38.54 8.16 -3.41
CA SER A 103 39.43 9.30 -3.49
C SER A 103 38.76 10.62 -3.08
N THR A 104 37.44 10.77 -3.20
CA THR A 104 36.69 11.98 -2.81
C THR A 104 35.68 11.78 -1.68
N PHE A 105 35.32 10.53 -1.36
CA PHE A 105 34.17 10.16 -0.53
C PHE A 105 32.82 10.75 -1.03
N GLU A 106 32.69 11.05 -2.33
CA GLU A 106 31.40 11.38 -2.94
C GLU A 106 30.51 10.14 -3.10
N ILE A 107 29.19 10.30 -2.96
CA ILE A 107 28.24 9.19 -3.05
C ILE A 107 28.00 8.88 -4.54
N ILE A 108 28.40 7.68 -4.97
CA ILE A 108 28.19 7.16 -6.33
C ILE A 108 26.79 6.55 -6.44
N HIS A 109 26.40 5.75 -5.44
CA HIS A 109 25.11 5.05 -5.39
C HIS A 109 24.67 4.84 -3.93
N SER A 110 23.37 4.67 -3.72
CA SER A 110 22.79 4.33 -2.43
C SER A 110 21.66 3.32 -2.59
N THR A 111 21.74 2.20 -1.89
CA THR A 111 20.66 1.20 -1.81
C THR A 111 19.92 1.39 -0.48
N SER A 112 18.60 1.59 -0.53
CA SER A 112 17.76 1.76 0.66
C SER A 112 17.43 0.41 1.27
N LEU A 113 17.58 0.26 2.59
CA LEU A 113 17.31 -0.97 3.31
C LEU A 113 15.97 -0.86 4.06
N LEU A 114 15.31 -1.99 4.33
CA LEU A 114 13.97 -2.03 4.92
C LEU A 114 13.93 -2.50 6.38
N HIS A 115 15.10 -2.85 6.92
CA HIS A 115 15.25 -3.43 8.25
C HIS A 115 16.46 -2.81 8.97
N LYS A 116 16.52 -3.00 10.29
CA LYS A 116 17.70 -2.65 11.07
C LYS A 116 18.90 -3.46 10.61
N SER A 117 20.07 -2.83 10.48
CA SER A 117 21.24 -3.44 9.86
C SER A 117 22.42 -3.43 10.84
N LEU A 118 22.93 -4.63 11.19
CA LEU A 118 23.94 -4.81 12.23
C LEU A 118 25.36 -5.00 11.69
N ASP A 119 25.49 -5.70 10.57
CA ASP A 119 26.74 -5.94 9.82
C ASP A 119 26.36 -6.26 8.38
N PHE A 120 27.28 -6.12 7.44
CA PHE A 120 27.07 -6.49 6.05
C PHE A 120 28.29 -7.19 5.46
N SER A 121 28.09 -8.06 4.47
CA SER A 121 29.16 -8.58 3.61
C SER A 121 28.74 -8.52 2.16
N MET A 122 29.71 -8.45 1.25
CA MET A 122 29.45 -8.19 -0.17
C MET A 122 30.17 -9.18 -1.08
N GLU A 123 29.57 -9.42 -2.23
CA GLU A 123 30.06 -10.23 -3.33
C GLU A 123 30.18 -9.34 -4.57
N GLU A 124 31.40 -9.23 -5.10
CA GLU A 124 31.68 -8.44 -6.30
C GLU A 124 31.92 -9.35 -7.50
N SER A 125 31.31 -9.03 -8.64
CA SER A 125 31.52 -9.71 -9.91
C SER A 125 32.02 -8.70 -10.93
N ASN A 126 33.12 -9.01 -11.61
CA ASN A 126 33.77 -8.12 -12.60
C ASN A 126 34.10 -6.69 -12.08
N GLY A 127 34.27 -6.53 -10.76
CA GLY A 127 34.54 -5.24 -10.11
C GLY A 127 33.29 -4.40 -9.79
N LEU A 128 32.08 -4.92 -10.05
CA LEU A 128 30.83 -4.31 -9.63
C LEU A 128 30.23 -5.09 -8.45
N LEU A 129 29.50 -4.40 -7.58
CA LEU A 129 28.70 -5.04 -6.54
C LEU A 129 27.63 -5.90 -7.20
N SER A 130 27.67 -7.21 -6.97
CA SER A 130 26.68 -8.15 -7.51
C SER A 130 25.59 -8.44 -6.49
N LYS A 131 26.01 -8.77 -5.26
CA LYS A 131 25.12 -9.04 -4.12
C LYS A 131 25.74 -8.51 -2.83
N PHE A 132 24.90 -8.15 -1.87
CA PHE A 132 25.31 -7.98 -0.49
C PHE A 132 24.30 -8.60 0.48
N TYR A 133 24.84 -9.02 1.61
CA TYR A 133 24.17 -9.75 2.67
C TYR A 133 24.18 -8.86 3.90
N VAL A 134 23.04 -8.61 4.51
CA VAL A 134 22.94 -7.76 5.70
C VAL A 134 22.40 -8.58 6.87
N ALA A 135 23.15 -8.60 7.97
CA ALA A 135 22.70 -9.18 9.23
C ALA A 135 21.63 -8.27 9.84
N THR A 136 20.44 -8.81 10.03
CA THR A 136 19.30 -8.11 10.64
C THR A 136 19.29 -8.33 12.16
N ASP A 137 18.46 -7.60 12.90
CA ASP A 137 18.21 -7.89 14.32
C ASP A 137 17.22 -9.05 14.54
N THR A 138 16.80 -9.71 13.45
CA THR A 138 15.96 -10.91 13.45
C THR A 138 16.78 -12.18 13.17
N ASN A 139 16.10 -13.32 13.00
CA ASN A 139 16.76 -14.58 12.60
C ASN A 139 17.07 -14.67 11.10
N HIS A 140 16.83 -13.61 10.32
CA HIS A 140 17.05 -13.56 8.88
C HIS A 140 18.32 -12.78 8.51
N VAL A 141 18.92 -13.16 7.38
CA VAL A 141 19.94 -12.37 6.68
C VAL A 141 19.28 -11.87 5.40
N ALA A 142 19.17 -10.56 5.24
CA ALA A 142 18.63 -9.98 4.02
C ALA A 142 19.67 -10.06 2.89
N ILE A 143 19.21 -10.32 1.67
CA ILE A 143 20.05 -10.40 0.48
C ILE A 143 19.57 -9.33 -0.49
N TYR A 144 20.48 -8.46 -0.90
CA TYR A 144 20.25 -7.40 -1.87
C TYR A 144 21.16 -7.62 -3.07
N GLY A 145 20.65 -7.42 -4.29
CA GLY A 145 21.41 -7.60 -5.53
C GLY A 145 20.46 -7.83 -6.70
N THR A 146 21.02 -8.27 -7.84
CA THR A 146 20.19 -8.67 -8.98
C THR A 146 19.31 -9.87 -8.62
N PRO A 147 18.00 -9.83 -8.88
CA PRO A 147 17.12 -10.96 -8.62
C PRO A 147 17.52 -12.17 -9.47
N THR A 148 17.08 -13.35 -9.03
CA THR A 148 17.23 -14.60 -9.77
C THR A 148 15.85 -15.09 -10.14
N TYR A 149 15.64 -15.44 -11.41
CA TYR A 149 14.37 -16.03 -11.83
C TYR A 149 14.00 -17.26 -10.98
N PRO A 150 12.70 -17.48 -10.74
CA PRO A 150 12.20 -18.64 -10.02
C PRO A 150 12.58 -19.96 -10.71
N ASN A 151 12.51 -21.05 -9.95
CA ASN A 151 12.86 -22.36 -10.46
C ASN A 151 11.82 -22.85 -11.47
N GLY A 152 12.24 -23.11 -12.70
CA GLY A 152 11.35 -23.55 -13.78
C GLY A 152 11.15 -22.49 -14.88
N TYR A 153 11.50 -21.23 -14.60
CA TYR A 153 11.37 -20.13 -15.55
C TYR A 153 12.08 -20.42 -16.90
N GLY A 154 11.34 -20.28 -18.00
CA GLY A 154 11.79 -20.56 -19.36
C GLY A 154 11.92 -22.04 -19.73
N LEU A 155 11.43 -22.97 -18.89
CA LEU A 155 11.26 -24.37 -19.27
C LEU A 155 9.99 -24.57 -20.11
N MET A 156 9.91 -25.69 -20.82
CA MET A 156 8.75 -26.04 -21.62
C MET A 156 7.75 -26.88 -20.81
N GLY A 157 6.47 -26.50 -20.82
CA GLY A 157 5.38 -27.29 -20.25
C GLY A 157 4.00 -26.70 -20.56
N SER A 158 3.00 -27.09 -19.76
CA SER A 158 1.80 -26.28 -19.54
C SER A 158 2.20 -25.14 -18.63
N ASP A 159 1.66 -23.95 -18.89
CA ASP A 159 1.90 -22.67 -18.21
C ASP A 159 0.54 -21.96 -18.29
N LEU A 160 -0.13 -21.82 -17.13
CA LEU A 160 -1.55 -21.45 -17.05
C LEU A 160 -1.75 -19.93 -17.02
N ASP A 161 -1.00 -19.23 -16.18
CA ASP A 161 -1.09 -17.77 -16.01
C ASP A 161 -0.32 -17.00 -17.10
N GLY A 162 0.74 -17.62 -17.64
CA GLY A 162 1.64 -17.12 -18.66
C GLY A 162 2.91 -16.45 -18.12
N ASP A 163 3.36 -16.77 -16.89
CA ASP A 163 4.58 -16.18 -16.31
C ASP A 163 5.90 -16.76 -16.88
N ASN A 164 5.83 -17.84 -17.68
CA ASN A 164 6.94 -18.64 -18.23
C ASN A 164 7.52 -19.72 -17.29
N ILE A 165 6.88 -20.05 -16.18
CA ILE A 165 7.13 -21.23 -15.34
C ILE A 165 6.07 -22.30 -15.70
N PRO A 166 6.46 -23.56 -15.91
CA PRO A 166 5.45 -24.60 -16.10
C PRO A 166 4.72 -24.99 -14.80
N ASP A 167 3.41 -25.32 -14.87
CA ASP A 167 2.51 -25.80 -13.79
C ASP A 167 3.06 -26.97 -12.91
N THR A 168 4.20 -27.54 -13.29
CA THR A 168 4.88 -28.64 -12.57
C THR A 168 6.05 -28.18 -11.70
N PHE A 169 6.39 -26.90 -11.78
CA PHE A 169 7.48 -26.21 -11.08
C PHE A 169 7.02 -24.91 -10.43
N ASP A 170 5.93 -24.33 -10.92
CA ASP A 170 5.17 -23.30 -10.25
C ASP A 170 4.60 -23.81 -8.92
N LEU A 171 4.18 -22.88 -8.07
CA LEU A 171 3.55 -23.10 -6.77
C LEU A 171 2.26 -22.27 -6.61
N ASP A 172 1.90 -21.44 -7.59
CA ASP A 172 0.75 -20.52 -7.60
C ASP A 172 0.21 -20.43 -9.05
N ASP A 173 -0.35 -21.54 -9.55
CA ASP A 173 -0.76 -21.78 -10.95
C ASP A 173 -1.72 -20.72 -11.55
N ASP A 174 -2.35 -19.88 -10.71
CA ASP A 174 -3.23 -18.79 -11.13
C ASP A 174 -2.87 -17.39 -10.59
N GLY A 175 -1.71 -17.25 -9.95
CA GLY A 175 -1.08 -15.97 -9.64
C GLY A 175 -1.78 -15.11 -8.58
N ASP A 176 -2.57 -15.72 -7.71
CA ASP A 176 -3.39 -15.02 -6.71
C ASP A 176 -2.67 -14.79 -5.36
N SER A 177 -1.39 -15.16 -5.27
CA SER A 177 -0.55 -15.07 -4.06
C SER A 177 -0.92 -16.08 -2.95
N PHE A 178 -1.76 -17.08 -3.24
CA PHE A 178 -1.94 -18.29 -2.43
C PHE A 178 -1.31 -19.51 -3.11
N LEU A 179 -0.43 -20.22 -2.40
CA LEU A 179 0.17 -21.43 -2.96
C LEU A 179 -0.89 -22.51 -3.21
N ASP A 180 -0.80 -23.24 -4.33
CA ASP A 180 -1.75 -24.30 -4.75
C ASP A 180 -2.07 -25.32 -3.63
N ASP A 181 -1.03 -25.69 -2.88
CA ASP A 181 -1.07 -26.66 -1.79
C ASP A 181 -1.94 -26.17 -0.60
N TRP A 182 -2.27 -24.88 -0.56
CA TRP A 182 -3.06 -24.20 0.48
C TRP A 182 -4.24 -23.37 -0.02
N ASP A 183 -4.44 -23.24 -1.33
CA ASP A 183 -5.67 -22.66 -1.84
C ASP A 183 -6.82 -23.68 -1.83
N PHE A 184 -7.88 -23.29 -1.14
CA PHE A 184 -9.10 -24.07 -0.90
C PHE A 184 -10.36 -23.20 -0.93
N ASN A 185 -10.26 -21.92 -1.31
CA ASN A 185 -11.32 -20.93 -1.07
C ASN A 185 -12.16 -20.60 -2.31
N CYS A 186 -11.97 -21.30 -3.42
CA CYS A 186 -12.79 -21.16 -4.62
C CYS A 186 -14.26 -21.54 -4.37
N LEU A 187 -15.19 -20.76 -4.95
CA LEU A 187 -16.64 -20.94 -4.77
C LEU A 187 -17.25 -21.92 -5.78
N ASN A 188 -16.70 -21.99 -7.00
CA ASN A 188 -17.33 -22.66 -8.14
C ASN A 188 -16.45 -23.78 -8.74
N SER A 189 -15.13 -23.65 -8.69
CA SER A 189 -14.21 -24.70 -9.15
C SER A 189 -14.08 -25.88 -8.18
N THR A 190 -13.57 -26.99 -8.68
CA THR A 190 -13.10 -28.14 -7.89
C THR A 190 -11.58 -28.18 -7.72
N ILE A 191 -10.87 -27.28 -8.40
CA ILE A 191 -9.43 -27.08 -8.37
C ILE A 191 -9.25 -25.57 -8.21
N CYS A 192 -8.93 -25.12 -7.00
CA CYS A 192 -8.96 -23.70 -6.69
C CYS A 192 -7.77 -22.96 -7.32
N SER A 193 -6.58 -23.60 -7.38
CA SER A 193 -5.34 -23.19 -8.07
C SER A 193 -5.43 -23.04 -9.61
N ARG A 194 -6.61 -22.72 -10.13
CA ARG A 194 -6.92 -22.41 -11.53
C ARG A 194 -8.06 -21.39 -11.65
N GLU A 195 -8.53 -20.81 -10.54
CA GLU A 195 -9.65 -19.87 -10.42
C GLU A 195 -9.22 -18.72 -9.48
N PRO A 196 -8.48 -17.71 -10.00
CA PRO A 196 -7.77 -16.74 -9.18
C PRO A 196 -8.67 -15.86 -8.31
N ASP A 197 -8.28 -15.62 -7.05
CA ASP A 197 -8.93 -14.62 -6.20
C ASP A 197 -8.67 -13.19 -6.71
N LEU A 198 -9.73 -12.60 -7.27
CA LEU A 198 -9.77 -11.24 -7.79
C LEU A 198 -9.42 -10.15 -6.75
N GLN A 199 -9.36 -10.48 -5.46
CA GLN A 199 -8.92 -9.56 -4.41
C GLN A 199 -7.40 -9.53 -4.23
N THR A 200 -6.67 -10.58 -4.63
CA THR A 200 -5.24 -10.74 -4.36
C THR A 200 -4.38 -10.79 -5.61
N ILE A 201 -4.89 -11.23 -6.77
CA ILE A 201 -4.16 -11.10 -8.04
C ILE A 201 -3.72 -9.66 -8.31
N ARG A 202 -2.66 -9.51 -9.11
CA ARG A 202 -2.20 -8.22 -9.60
C ARG A 202 -3.33 -7.50 -10.34
N SER A 203 -3.56 -6.24 -9.99
CA SER A 203 -4.62 -5.43 -10.62
C SER A 203 -4.08 -4.11 -11.15
N MET A 204 -4.53 -3.70 -12.34
CA MET A 204 -4.15 -2.43 -12.95
C MET A 204 -5.39 -1.56 -13.13
N VAL A 205 -5.53 -0.55 -12.27
CA VAL A 205 -6.63 0.41 -12.34
C VAL A 205 -6.23 1.56 -13.26
N ILE A 206 -7.04 1.81 -14.28
CA ILE A 206 -6.81 2.83 -15.29
C ILE A 206 -7.93 3.88 -15.24
N ASP A 207 -7.52 5.13 -15.10
CA ASP A 207 -8.37 6.32 -14.99
C ASP A 207 -7.85 7.42 -15.93
N ILE A 208 -8.77 8.21 -16.49
CA ILE A 208 -8.45 9.34 -17.37
C ILE A 208 -9.07 10.60 -16.80
N ASN A 209 -8.21 11.46 -16.25
CA ASN A 209 -8.61 12.72 -15.64
C ASN A 209 -8.07 13.90 -16.45
N GLU A 210 -8.98 14.66 -17.06
CA GLU A 210 -8.69 15.76 -17.99
C GLU A 210 -7.69 15.35 -19.09
N ASN A 211 -6.43 15.81 -19.01
CA ASN A 211 -5.36 15.48 -19.97
C ASN A 211 -4.34 14.48 -19.40
N THR A 212 -4.64 13.82 -18.28
CA THR A 212 -3.74 12.88 -17.61
C THR A 212 -4.30 11.46 -17.62
N LEU A 213 -3.47 10.50 -18.00
CA LEU A 213 -3.73 9.08 -17.85
C LEU A 213 -3.09 8.63 -16.54
N ILE A 214 -3.88 8.12 -15.62
CA ILE A 214 -3.45 7.61 -14.32
C ILE A 214 -3.56 6.09 -14.37
N ILE A 215 -2.46 5.41 -14.05
CA ILE A 215 -2.39 3.95 -13.98
C ILE A 215 -1.89 3.57 -12.59
N GLU A 216 -2.66 2.75 -11.90
CA GLU A 216 -2.36 2.24 -10.58
C GLU A 216 -2.20 0.72 -10.68
N ASP A 217 -0.95 0.27 -10.78
CA ASP A 217 -0.57 -1.15 -10.80
C ASP A 217 -0.38 -1.61 -9.35
N VAL A 218 -1.25 -2.50 -8.89
CA VAL A 218 -1.35 -2.97 -7.50
C VAL A 218 -0.93 -4.43 -7.45
N TYR A 219 0.01 -4.72 -6.56
CA TYR A 219 0.55 -6.05 -6.32
C TYR A 219 0.24 -6.48 -4.88
N THR A 220 -0.05 -7.76 -4.71
CA THR A 220 -0.14 -8.42 -3.40
C THR A 220 1.10 -9.30 -3.23
N MET A 221 1.60 -9.43 -2.00
CA MET A 221 2.64 -10.42 -1.69
C MET A 221 2.03 -11.70 -1.12
N SER A 222 2.73 -12.82 -1.29
CA SER A 222 2.39 -14.07 -0.59
C SER A 222 2.26 -13.85 0.92
N LEU A 223 1.46 -14.70 1.58
CA LEU A 223 1.35 -14.69 3.05
C LEU A 223 2.69 -14.96 3.74
N ILE A 224 3.56 -15.78 3.13
CA ILE A 224 4.89 -16.11 3.67
C ILE A 224 5.78 -14.87 3.65
N ASP A 225 5.87 -14.20 2.50
CA ASP A 225 6.72 -13.02 2.36
C ASP A 225 6.19 -11.87 3.22
N THR A 226 4.88 -11.65 3.24
CA THR A 226 4.24 -10.69 4.15
C THR A 226 4.67 -10.90 5.61
N TYR A 227 4.67 -12.15 6.10
CA TYR A 227 5.17 -12.49 7.44
C TYR A 227 6.65 -12.15 7.63
N ILE A 228 7.50 -12.44 6.64
CA ILE A 228 8.94 -12.15 6.68
C ILE A 228 9.17 -10.63 6.72
N PHE A 229 8.54 -9.87 5.82
CA PHE A 229 8.61 -8.40 5.79
C PHE A 229 8.16 -7.81 7.13
N ARG A 230 7.00 -8.20 7.66
CA ARG A 230 6.53 -7.73 8.98
C ARG A 230 7.52 -8.02 10.11
N ASN A 231 8.15 -9.20 10.11
CA ASN A 231 9.09 -9.56 11.17
C ASN A 231 10.40 -8.76 11.07
N LEU A 232 10.85 -8.46 9.85
CA LEU A 232 12.02 -7.62 9.56
C LEU A 232 11.82 -6.15 9.93
N THR A 233 10.58 -5.65 9.89
CA THR A 233 10.29 -4.22 9.91
C THR A 233 9.80 -3.68 11.25
N ARG A 234 9.05 -4.48 12.03
CA ARG A 234 8.47 -4.10 13.36
C ARG A 234 9.47 -3.71 14.48
N LYS A 235 10.77 -3.75 14.18
CA LYS A 235 11.89 -3.37 15.06
C LYS A 235 12.96 -2.56 14.33
N ALA A 236 12.68 -2.19 13.08
CA ALA A 236 13.62 -1.46 12.24
C ALA A 236 13.95 -0.09 12.86
N ILE A 237 12.95 0.56 13.44
CA ILE A 237 13.05 1.88 14.06
C ILE A 237 12.70 1.79 15.55
N ILE A 238 11.51 1.26 15.89
CA ILE A 238 11.02 1.19 17.27
C ILE A 238 10.84 -0.28 17.67
N ALA A 239 11.48 -0.69 18.76
CA ALA A 239 11.42 -2.09 19.20
C ALA A 239 10.13 -2.41 19.97
N ASP A 240 9.02 -2.62 19.24
CA ASP A 240 7.76 -3.11 19.81
C ASP A 240 7.21 -4.36 19.06
N ASP A 241 5.88 -4.50 18.94
CA ASP A 241 5.19 -5.63 18.32
C ASP A 241 4.18 -5.20 17.24
N LEU A 242 4.08 -3.90 16.90
CA LEU A 242 3.12 -3.31 15.96
C LEU A 242 3.82 -2.34 15.01
N ILE A 243 3.72 -2.58 13.70
CA ILE A 243 4.44 -1.77 12.70
C ILE A 243 3.87 -0.34 12.66
N GLY A 244 4.74 0.63 12.92
CA GLY A 244 4.40 2.06 12.92
C GLY A 244 4.42 2.70 11.53
N TYR A 245 3.92 3.94 11.44
CA TYR A 245 3.97 4.73 10.21
C TYR A 245 5.40 4.92 9.69
N ASP A 246 6.37 5.18 10.57
CA ASP A 246 7.76 5.42 10.17
C ASP A 246 8.41 4.14 9.58
N GLU A 247 8.04 2.97 10.08
CA GLU A 247 8.50 1.67 9.58
C GLU A 247 7.79 1.27 8.28
N THR A 248 6.51 1.62 8.13
CA THR A 248 5.79 1.50 6.85
C THR A 248 6.45 2.39 5.79
N ASN A 249 6.71 3.66 6.13
CA ASN A 249 7.43 4.60 5.26
C ASN A 249 8.84 4.08 4.91
N LEU A 250 9.53 3.39 5.83
CA LEU A 250 10.85 2.83 5.54
C LEU A 250 10.81 1.80 4.41
N ILE A 251 9.82 0.89 4.44
CA ILE A 251 9.62 -0.14 3.41
C ILE A 251 9.21 0.51 2.08
N GLU A 252 8.30 1.50 2.12
CA GLU A 252 7.85 2.23 0.93
C GLU A 252 9.04 2.93 0.23
N ASN A 253 9.89 3.60 1.01
CA ASN A 253 11.12 4.19 0.49
C ASN A 253 12.10 3.13 -0.03
N ALA A 254 12.21 1.96 0.62
CA ALA A 254 13.09 0.88 0.15
C ALA A 254 12.60 0.26 -1.17
N PHE A 255 11.29 0.08 -1.36
CA PHE A 255 10.71 -0.39 -2.62
C PHE A 255 10.87 0.67 -3.73
N CYS A 256 10.62 1.95 -3.40
CA CYS A 256 10.65 3.06 -4.34
C CYS A 256 12.07 3.47 -4.76
N ASP A 257 13.03 3.56 -3.83
CA ASP A 257 14.40 4.03 -4.10
C ASP A 257 15.24 3.00 -4.87
N ASN A 258 14.96 1.69 -4.67
CA ASN A 258 15.74 0.62 -5.28
C ASN A 258 15.25 0.21 -6.69
N MET A 259 14.11 0.74 -7.14
CA MET A 259 13.51 0.43 -8.44
C MET A 259 14.06 1.32 -9.56
N ASP A 260 14.30 0.77 -10.76
CA ASP A 260 14.51 1.59 -11.96
C ASP A 260 13.18 2.17 -12.47
N LYS A 261 12.87 3.36 -11.96
CA LYS A 261 11.71 4.16 -12.34
C LYS A 261 11.65 4.46 -13.84
N ASN A 262 12.79 4.53 -14.54
CA ASN A 262 12.80 4.80 -15.97
C ASN A 262 12.46 3.54 -16.77
N ASP A 263 13.01 2.37 -16.41
CA ASP A 263 12.67 1.09 -17.05
C ASP A 263 11.16 0.83 -16.96
N TYR A 264 10.59 0.93 -15.75
CA TYR A 264 9.15 0.78 -15.53
C TYR A 264 8.33 1.74 -16.40
N VAL A 265 8.63 3.05 -16.32
CA VAL A 265 7.88 4.07 -17.06
C VAL A 265 8.01 3.88 -18.57
N GLN A 266 9.16 3.46 -19.10
CA GLN A 266 9.30 3.21 -20.55
C GLN A 266 8.56 1.95 -20.98
N LYS A 267 8.64 0.85 -20.22
CA LYS A 267 7.87 -0.38 -20.49
C LYS A 267 6.36 -0.09 -20.52
N LEU A 268 5.84 0.54 -19.46
CA LEU A 268 4.43 0.92 -19.38
C LEU A 268 4.01 1.87 -20.51
N ARG A 269 4.83 2.90 -20.80
CA ARG A 269 4.56 3.82 -21.93
C ARG A 269 4.55 3.11 -23.29
N SER A 270 5.33 2.03 -23.44
CA SER A 270 5.40 1.27 -24.69
C SER A 270 4.29 0.23 -24.86
N SER A 271 3.65 -0.22 -23.76
CA SER A 271 2.51 -1.12 -23.84
C SER A 271 1.17 -0.39 -24.08
N ILE A 272 1.09 0.93 -23.82
CA ILE A 272 -0.16 1.70 -23.97
C ILE A 272 -0.29 2.26 -25.39
N GLU A 273 -1.41 1.98 -26.04
CA GLU A 273 -1.84 2.61 -27.28
C GLU A 273 -3.18 3.34 -27.10
N LEU A 274 -3.23 4.62 -27.51
CA LEU A 274 -4.43 5.45 -27.46
C LEU A 274 -5.05 5.54 -28.86
N SER A 275 -6.38 5.47 -28.97
CA SER A 275 -7.06 5.67 -30.26
C SER A 275 -6.89 7.09 -30.82
N VAL A 276 -6.66 8.07 -29.96
CA VAL A 276 -6.31 9.46 -30.31
C VAL A 276 -5.20 9.96 -29.39
N GLY A 277 -4.11 10.43 -29.99
CA GLY A 277 -2.96 11.01 -29.28
C GLY A 277 -1.94 9.98 -28.80
N GLN A 278 -1.08 10.40 -27.87
CA GLN A 278 0.00 9.59 -27.30
C GLN A 278 0.29 9.99 -25.85
N VAL A 279 0.77 9.04 -25.05
CA VAL A 279 1.27 9.27 -23.70
C VAL A 279 2.70 9.82 -23.70
N THR A 280 2.93 10.85 -22.89
CA THR A 280 4.21 11.56 -22.71
C THR A 280 4.47 11.78 -21.21
N ASN A 281 5.71 12.11 -20.84
CA ASN A 281 6.11 12.49 -19.47
C ASN A 281 5.56 11.58 -18.35
N GLY A 282 5.96 10.31 -18.30
CA GLY A 282 5.57 9.43 -17.19
C GLY A 282 6.29 9.79 -15.89
N THR A 283 5.54 9.91 -14.80
CA THR A 283 6.07 10.01 -13.44
C THR A 283 5.47 8.91 -12.57
N ILE A 284 6.28 8.27 -11.73
CA ILE A 284 5.88 7.14 -10.88
C ILE A 284 6.08 7.44 -9.40
N ASN A 285 5.07 7.09 -8.60
CA ASN A 285 5.14 7.04 -7.14
C ASN A 285 4.80 5.62 -6.65
N CYS A 286 5.54 5.13 -5.66
CA CYS A 286 5.22 3.87 -4.99
C CYS A 286 4.55 4.16 -3.65
N GLU A 287 3.57 3.35 -3.26
CA GLU A 287 2.84 3.49 -2.00
C GLU A 287 2.51 2.10 -1.43
N ILE A 288 2.59 1.95 -0.11
CA ILE A 288 2.04 0.78 0.58
C ILE A 288 0.59 1.07 0.93
N ILE A 289 -0.32 0.26 0.40
CA ILE A 289 -1.77 0.43 0.62
C ILE A 289 -2.17 -0.28 1.92
N ASP A 290 -1.79 -1.54 2.08
CA ASP A 290 -2.33 -2.41 3.13
C ASP A 290 -1.33 -3.47 3.62
N GLY A 291 -1.66 -4.11 4.74
CA GLY A 291 -0.95 -5.28 5.26
C GLY A 291 0.28 -4.99 6.13
N LEU A 292 0.59 -3.72 6.44
CA LEU A 292 1.69 -3.37 7.33
C LEU A 292 1.26 -2.50 8.51
N LEU A 293 0.62 -1.37 8.24
CA LEU A 293 0.31 -0.38 9.25
C LEU A 293 -0.55 -0.94 10.40
N PHE A 294 -0.07 -0.83 11.64
CA PHE A 294 -0.70 -1.37 12.85
C PHE A 294 -0.91 -2.90 12.88
N THR A 295 -0.27 -3.64 11.97
CA THR A 295 -0.32 -5.11 11.96
C THR A 295 0.72 -5.72 12.89
N GLN A 296 0.40 -6.89 13.43
CA GLN A 296 1.33 -7.81 14.08
C GLN A 296 1.88 -8.80 13.05
N THR A 297 3.05 -9.37 13.36
CA THR A 297 3.75 -10.33 12.50
C THR A 297 2.86 -11.46 11.94
N LEU A 298 1.89 -11.97 12.72
CA LEU A 298 1.06 -13.14 12.41
C LEU A 298 -0.37 -12.81 11.96
N ASP A 299 -0.65 -11.55 11.62
CA ASP A 299 -1.97 -11.16 11.10
C ASP A 299 -2.19 -11.71 9.68
N LYS A 300 -3.47 -11.83 9.27
CA LYS A 300 -3.85 -12.55 8.05
C LYS A 300 -3.84 -11.72 6.77
N GLU A 301 -3.87 -10.40 6.90
CA GLU A 301 -3.85 -9.49 5.75
C GLU A 301 -2.52 -9.65 5.00
N GLN A 302 -2.52 -9.62 3.67
CA GLN A 302 -1.31 -9.64 2.84
C GLN A 302 -0.79 -8.22 2.63
N LEU A 303 0.53 -8.07 2.44
CA LEU A 303 1.12 -6.80 2.03
C LEU A 303 0.64 -6.46 0.62
N LYS A 304 -0.02 -5.30 0.49
CA LYS A 304 -0.39 -4.72 -0.81
C LYS A 304 0.35 -3.41 -1.05
N PHE A 305 1.02 -3.32 -2.20
CA PHE A 305 1.72 -2.11 -2.63
C PHE A 305 1.32 -1.73 -4.06
N ARG A 306 1.45 -0.45 -4.38
CA ARG A 306 1.01 0.13 -5.65
C ARG A 306 2.07 1.00 -6.28
N PHE A 307 2.20 0.87 -7.60
CA PHE A 307 2.93 1.78 -8.47
C PHE A 307 1.94 2.68 -9.20
N LYS A 308 1.76 3.90 -8.69
CA LYS A 308 0.93 4.94 -9.30
C LYS A 308 1.76 5.70 -10.31
N THR A 309 1.45 5.51 -11.60
CA THR A 309 2.08 6.21 -12.71
C THR A 309 1.11 7.21 -13.33
N ILE A 310 1.59 8.43 -13.60
CA ILE A 310 0.82 9.51 -14.22
C ILE A 310 1.53 9.91 -15.51
N PHE A 311 0.80 9.92 -16.62
CA PHE A 311 1.25 10.35 -17.94
C PHE A 311 0.48 11.57 -18.43
N ASP A 312 1.16 12.49 -19.11
CA ASP A 312 0.57 13.58 -19.88
C ASP A 312 0.10 13.07 -21.25
N VAL A 313 -1.17 13.25 -21.61
CA VAL A 313 -1.71 12.88 -22.93
C VAL A 313 -1.60 14.05 -23.91
N SER A 314 -1.07 13.79 -25.11
CA SER A 314 -0.82 14.81 -26.14
C SER A 314 -1.28 14.35 -27.53
N PRO A 315 -2.08 15.14 -28.28
CA PRO A 315 -2.75 16.37 -27.85
C PRO A 315 -3.79 16.09 -26.74
N ASN A 316 -4.38 17.15 -26.18
CA ASN A 316 -5.42 17.08 -25.15
C ASN A 316 -6.46 15.99 -25.44
N VAL A 317 -6.90 15.29 -24.39
CA VAL A 317 -7.87 14.20 -24.48
C VAL A 317 -9.18 14.71 -25.09
N THR A 318 -9.68 13.97 -26.08
CA THR A 318 -11.02 14.14 -26.64
C THR A 318 -11.74 12.81 -26.54
N LEU A 319 -12.85 12.77 -25.81
CA LEU A 319 -13.71 11.60 -25.72
C LEU A 319 -14.62 11.51 -26.98
N PRO A 320 -15.05 10.32 -27.41
CA PRO A 320 -14.70 9.01 -26.85
C PRO A 320 -13.26 8.60 -27.16
N LEU A 321 -12.61 7.98 -26.18
CA LEU A 321 -11.21 7.54 -26.25
C LEU A 321 -11.14 6.04 -25.92
N SER A 322 -10.38 5.28 -26.70
CA SER A 322 -10.08 3.88 -26.39
C SER A 322 -8.61 3.76 -26.00
N VAL A 323 -8.35 3.09 -24.88
CA VAL A 323 -7.00 2.72 -24.41
C VAL A 323 -6.83 1.22 -24.64
N THR A 324 -5.83 0.84 -25.43
CA THR A 324 -5.45 -0.56 -25.64
C THR A 324 -4.15 -0.83 -24.91
N ILE A 325 -4.08 -1.93 -24.15
CA ILE A 325 -2.81 -2.40 -23.57
C ILE A 325 -2.29 -3.54 -24.43
N ASN A 326 -1.19 -3.29 -25.14
CA ASN A 326 -0.65 -4.18 -26.15
C ASN A 326 0.22 -5.33 -25.60
N GLN A 327 0.70 -5.20 -24.36
CA GLN A 327 1.58 -6.17 -23.71
C GLN A 327 1.46 -6.08 -22.19
N GLN A 328 1.46 -7.22 -21.50
CA GLN A 328 1.60 -7.28 -20.05
C GLN A 328 3.02 -6.89 -19.66
N ILE A 329 3.19 -5.87 -18.81
CA ILE A 329 4.53 -5.40 -18.42
C ILE A 329 5.05 -6.17 -17.22
N SER A 330 6.35 -6.47 -17.24
CA SER A 330 7.09 -7.06 -16.12
C SER A 330 8.38 -6.29 -15.86
N VAL A 331 8.66 -6.06 -14.57
CA VAL A 331 9.83 -5.36 -14.02
C VAL A 331 10.52 -6.16 -12.93
N ILE A 332 10.45 -7.50 -13.05
CA ILE A 332 11.14 -8.48 -12.18
C ILE A 332 12.61 -8.07 -11.99
N ASP A 333 13.34 -7.83 -13.09
CA ASP A 333 14.78 -7.51 -13.08
C ASP A 333 15.16 -6.19 -12.37
N SER A 334 14.20 -5.25 -12.26
CA SER A 334 14.44 -3.85 -11.94
C SER A 334 13.62 -3.32 -10.76
N SER A 335 12.92 -4.19 -10.03
CA SER A 335 12.04 -3.83 -8.91
C SER A 335 11.86 -4.97 -7.89
N ILE A 336 11.02 -4.74 -6.89
CA ILE A 336 10.60 -5.77 -5.92
C ILE A 336 9.61 -6.80 -6.51
N THR A 337 9.07 -6.59 -7.73
CA THR A 337 8.04 -7.48 -8.29
C THR A 337 8.55 -8.86 -8.72
N HIS A 338 9.81 -9.20 -8.41
CA HIS A 338 10.34 -10.56 -8.49
C HIS A 338 9.97 -11.44 -7.28
N MET A 339 9.27 -10.87 -6.29
CA MET A 339 8.77 -11.56 -5.08
C MET A 339 7.23 -11.63 -5.02
N VAL A 340 6.56 -11.40 -6.15
CA VAL A 340 5.10 -11.40 -6.28
C VAL A 340 4.73 -11.92 -7.66
N GLU A 341 3.52 -12.45 -7.78
CA GLU A 341 3.03 -12.93 -9.06
C GLU A 341 2.66 -11.75 -9.97
N ASN A 342 2.99 -11.89 -11.25
CA ASN A 342 2.90 -10.79 -12.23
C ASN A 342 1.77 -11.00 -13.24
N HIS A 343 1.23 -12.22 -13.30
CA HIS A 343 0.20 -12.71 -14.20
C HIS A 343 -0.76 -13.59 -13.38
N PRO A 344 -2.03 -13.78 -13.78
CA PRO A 344 -2.77 -12.95 -14.73
C PRO A 344 -3.02 -11.54 -14.15
N ILE A 345 -3.54 -10.61 -14.95
CA ILE A 345 -3.77 -9.22 -14.50
C ILE A 345 -5.25 -8.87 -14.53
N LEU A 346 -5.79 -8.38 -13.41
CA LEU A 346 -7.11 -7.77 -13.35
C LEU A 346 -7.06 -6.32 -13.83
N ILE A 347 -7.44 -6.07 -15.08
CA ILE A 347 -7.58 -4.71 -15.58
C ILE A 347 -8.90 -4.11 -15.08
N GLN A 348 -8.82 -2.96 -14.44
CA GLN A 348 -9.98 -2.21 -13.95
C GLN A 348 -10.05 -0.85 -14.64
N GLN A 349 -11.21 -0.54 -15.23
CA GLN A 349 -11.51 0.79 -15.77
C GLN A 349 -12.42 1.53 -14.80
N ILE A 350 -12.01 2.72 -14.38
CA ILE A 350 -12.91 3.69 -13.76
C ILE A 350 -13.55 4.49 -14.89
N ASP A 351 -14.84 4.29 -15.13
CA ASP A 351 -15.58 5.08 -16.13
C ASP A 351 -15.92 6.47 -15.58
N THR A 352 -16.31 7.40 -16.47
CA THR A 352 -16.62 8.79 -16.14
C THR A 352 -17.80 8.96 -15.16
N ASP A 353 -18.70 7.97 -15.10
CA ASP A 353 -19.78 7.85 -14.11
C ASP A 353 -19.31 7.33 -12.72
N GLY A 354 -18.04 6.95 -12.59
CA GLY A 354 -17.49 6.27 -11.41
C GLY A 354 -17.85 4.79 -11.31
N ALA A 355 -18.41 4.20 -12.36
CA ALA A 355 -18.60 2.76 -12.48
C ALA A 355 -17.26 2.06 -12.69
N LEU A 356 -17.02 0.96 -11.97
CA LEU A 356 -15.81 0.15 -12.08
C LEU A 356 -16.12 -1.08 -12.94
N LEU A 357 -15.57 -1.10 -14.16
CA LEU A 357 -15.60 -2.25 -15.06
C LEU A 357 -14.29 -3.03 -14.89
N TYR A 358 -14.35 -4.35 -14.88
CA TYR A 358 -13.16 -5.19 -14.76
C TYR A 358 -13.10 -6.25 -15.85
N THR A 359 -11.88 -6.62 -16.25
CA THR A 359 -11.61 -7.74 -17.15
C THR A 359 -10.33 -8.46 -16.71
N LEU A 360 -10.38 -9.78 -16.66
CA LEU A 360 -9.21 -10.61 -16.33
C LEU A 360 -8.40 -10.86 -17.60
N TRP A 361 -7.10 -10.57 -17.56
CA TRP A 361 -6.19 -10.70 -18.69
C TRP A 361 -5.11 -11.74 -18.43
N TRP A 362 -5.28 -12.91 -19.04
CA TRP A 362 -4.31 -14.02 -19.05
C TRP A 362 -3.19 -13.75 -20.06
N ASN A 363 -1.94 -14.09 -19.74
CA ASN A 363 -0.79 -13.84 -20.62
C ASN A 363 -0.57 -14.99 -21.63
N SER A 364 -1.62 -15.31 -22.41
CA SER A 364 -1.59 -16.42 -23.37
C SER A 364 -1.70 -15.96 -24.84
N ASP A 365 -1.15 -16.74 -25.77
CA ASP A 365 -1.22 -16.53 -27.23
C ASP A 365 -2.65 -16.39 -27.80
N VAL A 366 -3.68 -16.74 -27.01
CA VAL A 366 -5.09 -16.75 -27.41
C VAL A 366 -5.86 -15.55 -26.81
N ALA A 367 -5.33 -14.89 -25.78
CA ALA A 367 -5.99 -13.77 -25.12
C ALA A 367 -5.99 -12.52 -26.00
N GLU A 368 -7.15 -11.87 -26.17
CA GLU A 368 -7.20 -10.56 -26.82
C GLU A 368 -6.68 -9.47 -25.88
N ASN A 369 -5.89 -8.54 -26.44
CA ASN A 369 -5.41 -7.35 -25.72
C ASN A 369 -6.59 -6.51 -25.21
N PRO A 370 -6.61 -6.12 -23.92
CA PRO A 370 -7.73 -5.39 -23.32
C PRO A 370 -7.87 -4.00 -23.94
N LYS A 371 -9.12 -3.65 -24.26
CA LYS A 371 -9.52 -2.38 -24.87
C LYS A 371 -10.53 -1.68 -23.97
N LEU A 372 -10.06 -0.68 -23.24
CA LEU A 372 -10.86 0.13 -22.34
C LEU A 372 -11.48 1.29 -23.14
N ASN A 373 -12.78 1.52 -22.98
CA ASN A 373 -13.52 2.50 -23.77
C ASN A 373 -14.11 3.57 -22.85
N PHE A 374 -13.57 4.78 -22.93
CA PHE A 374 -14.02 5.94 -22.17
C PHE A 374 -14.97 6.76 -23.05
N THR A 375 -16.22 6.90 -22.62
CA THR A 375 -17.24 7.69 -23.31
C THR A 375 -17.34 9.09 -22.69
N ASP A 376 -17.74 10.08 -23.50
CA ASP A 376 -18.06 11.40 -22.96
C ASP A 376 -19.43 11.34 -22.30
N LEU A 377 -19.56 11.97 -21.13
CA LEU A 377 -20.87 12.10 -20.49
C LEU A 377 -21.75 12.96 -21.40
N GLU A 378 -22.82 12.37 -21.95
CA GLU A 378 -23.98 13.16 -22.34
C GLU A 378 -24.51 13.84 -21.07
N LYS A 379 -24.02 15.05 -20.82
CA LYS A 379 -24.58 15.97 -19.82
C LYS A 379 -26.02 16.16 -20.22
N GLU A 380 -26.94 15.41 -19.59
CA GLU A 380 -28.38 15.62 -19.75
C GLU A 380 -28.60 17.13 -19.63
N GLU A 381 -29.04 17.77 -20.73
CA GLU A 381 -29.26 19.21 -20.70
C GLU A 381 -30.27 19.47 -19.59
N SER A 382 -29.78 20.03 -18.47
CA SER A 382 -30.62 20.17 -17.28
C SER A 382 -31.94 20.80 -17.69
N LYS A 383 -33.07 20.33 -17.14
CA LYS A 383 -34.41 20.78 -17.56
C LYS A 383 -34.56 22.32 -17.50
N ILE A 384 -33.68 22.99 -16.76
CA ILE A 384 -33.48 24.44 -16.71
C ILE A 384 -32.92 24.99 -18.05
N ASN A 385 -31.85 24.40 -18.62
CA ASN A 385 -31.30 24.83 -19.91
C ASN A 385 -32.29 24.66 -21.06
N SER A 386 -33.04 23.55 -21.10
CA SER A 386 -34.09 23.38 -22.12
C SER A 386 -35.22 24.39 -21.93
N PHE A 387 -35.62 24.69 -20.69
CA PHE A 387 -36.59 25.75 -20.39
C PHE A 387 -36.08 27.16 -20.76
N VAL A 388 -34.80 27.46 -20.53
CA VAL A 388 -34.17 28.74 -20.90
C VAL A 388 -34.17 28.92 -22.43
N LYS A 389 -33.80 27.89 -23.21
CA LYS A 389 -33.95 27.91 -24.68
C LYS A 389 -35.40 28.15 -25.11
N LEU A 390 -36.36 27.46 -24.48
CA LEU A 390 -37.79 27.59 -24.78
C LEU A 390 -38.31 29.03 -24.50
N VAL A 391 -37.80 29.68 -23.46
CA VAL A 391 -38.09 31.09 -23.14
C VAL A 391 -37.39 32.05 -24.12
N GLU A 392 -36.16 31.76 -24.54
CA GLU A 392 -35.38 32.55 -25.49
C GLU A 392 -36.01 32.54 -26.89
N GLU A 393 -36.48 31.38 -27.37
CA GLU A 393 -37.17 31.26 -28.65
C GLU A 393 -38.55 31.94 -28.67
N ASN A 394 -39.22 32.06 -27.51
CA ASN A 394 -40.60 32.55 -27.41
C ASN A 394 -40.75 33.95 -26.77
N GLN A 395 -39.68 34.75 -26.74
CA GLN A 395 -39.67 36.11 -26.17
C GLN A 395 -40.81 37.00 -26.69
N LEU A 396 -41.17 36.90 -27.98
CA LEU A 396 -42.28 37.66 -28.58
C LEU A 396 -43.65 37.27 -28.02
N ILE A 397 -43.90 35.97 -27.76
CA ILE A 397 -45.17 35.48 -27.24
C ILE A 397 -45.33 35.90 -25.77
N ILE A 398 -44.26 35.77 -24.98
CA ILE A 398 -44.21 36.22 -23.58
C ILE A 398 -44.42 37.74 -23.48
N GLY A 399 -43.78 38.52 -24.37
CA GLY A 399 -43.98 39.97 -24.48
C GLY A 399 -45.43 40.35 -24.82
N LEU A 400 -46.07 39.64 -25.75
CA LEU A 400 -47.49 39.84 -26.08
C LEU A 400 -48.41 39.51 -24.91
N PHE A 401 -48.12 38.46 -24.13
CA PHE A 401 -48.89 38.11 -22.95
C PHE A 401 -48.80 39.17 -21.83
N LEU A 402 -47.60 39.72 -21.61
CA LEU A 402 -47.39 40.83 -20.67
C LEU A 402 -48.08 42.12 -21.13
N CYS A 403 -47.98 42.48 -22.42
CA CYS A 403 -48.72 43.62 -22.96
C CYS A 403 -50.24 43.43 -22.84
N SER A 404 -50.75 42.23 -23.13
CA SER A 404 -52.17 41.89 -22.96
C SER A 404 -52.63 42.01 -21.51
N SER A 405 -51.85 41.51 -20.55
CA SER A 405 -52.19 41.61 -19.12
C SER A 405 -52.20 43.06 -18.62
N ILE A 406 -51.26 43.90 -19.07
CA ILE A 406 -51.23 45.34 -18.76
C ILE A 406 -52.45 46.06 -19.36
N ILE A 407 -52.85 45.74 -20.60
CA ILE A 407 -54.06 46.30 -21.23
C ILE A 407 -55.32 45.87 -20.47
N LEU A 408 -55.42 44.61 -20.05
CA LEU A 408 -56.52 44.11 -19.22
C LEU A 408 -56.60 44.83 -17.86
N LEU A 409 -55.46 45.00 -17.18
CA LEU A 409 -55.38 45.73 -15.91
C LEU A 409 -55.78 47.21 -16.09
N TRP A 410 -55.34 47.84 -17.18
CA TRP A 410 -55.74 49.21 -17.53
C TRP A 410 -57.24 49.33 -17.82
N LEU A 411 -57.83 48.37 -18.55
CA LEU A 411 -59.27 48.32 -18.80
C LEU A 411 -60.07 48.14 -17.50
N ILE A 412 -59.63 47.27 -16.59
CA ILE A 412 -60.26 47.08 -15.27
C ILE A 412 -60.20 48.36 -14.43
N VAL A 413 -59.04 49.04 -14.38
CA VAL A 413 -58.91 50.34 -13.69
C VAL A 413 -59.80 51.40 -14.32
N ARG A 414 -59.89 51.44 -15.66
CA ARG A 414 -60.72 52.41 -16.38
C ARG A 414 -62.22 52.15 -16.22
N TRP A 415 -62.66 50.90 -16.19
CA TRP A 415 -64.04 50.52 -15.86
C TRP A 415 -64.42 50.93 -14.44
N ARG A 416 -63.53 50.68 -13.45
CA ARG A 416 -63.79 51.07 -12.05
C ARG A 416 -63.86 52.59 -11.87
N ASN A 417 -63.05 53.37 -12.59
CA ASN A 417 -63.13 54.84 -12.59
C ASN A 417 -64.36 55.41 -13.31
N LEU A 418 -64.96 54.66 -14.26
CA LEU A 418 -66.22 55.06 -14.93
C LEU A 418 -67.44 54.86 -14.03
N SER A 419 -67.34 53.99 -13.02
CA SER A 419 -68.43 53.57 -12.13
C SER A 419 -68.58 54.43 -10.86
N SER A 420 -67.89 55.58 -10.75
CA SER A 420 -67.86 56.41 -9.53
C SER A 420 -68.40 57.83 -9.75
N VAL A 421 -69.57 57.96 -10.38
CA VAL A 421 -70.30 59.24 -10.50
C VAL A 421 -71.80 59.01 -10.27
N ILE A 422 -72.28 59.56 -9.15
CA ILE A 422 -73.69 59.83 -8.76
C ILE A 422 -74.54 58.61 -8.32
N LEU A 423 -74.87 58.64 -7.03
CA LEU A 423 -76.04 57.97 -6.44
C LEU A 423 -77.31 58.76 -6.81
N ASP A 424 -78.47 58.12 -6.97
CA ASP A 424 -79.54 58.26 -5.96
C ASP A 424 -80.74 57.30 -6.14
N ASP A 425 -81.39 57.05 -5.00
CA ASP A 425 -82.80 56.73 -4.73
C ASP A 425 -83.57 55.51 -5.32
N SER A 426 -84.30 54.86 -4.39
CA SER A 426 -85.62 54.19 -4.52
C SER A 426 -85.70 52.83 -5.25
N GLU A 427 -86.61 51.89 -4.94
CA GLU A 427 -87.48 51.60 -3.76
C GLU A 427 -88.09 50.18 -3.95
N PHE A 428 -88.45 49.48 -2.86
CA PHE A 428 -89.46 48.38 -2.75
C PHE A 428 -89.18 47.01 -3.46
N GLU A 429 -89.22 45.85 -2.76
CA GLU A 429 -90.37 44.97 -2.42
C GLU A 429 -90.98 44.25 -3.66
N ASP A 430 -91.43 42.98 -3.65
CA ASP A 430 -91.72 42.03 -2.55
C ASP A 430 -91.76 40.55 -3.04
N SER A 431 -91.96 39.58 -2.12
CA SER A 431 -92.47 38.19 -2.31
C SER A 431 -91.59 37.18 -3.09
N SER A 432 -91.68 35.83 -2.96
CA SER A 432 -92.06 34.86 -1.89
C SER A 432 -91.73 33.42 -2.45
N ASP A 433 -91.78 32.25 -1.80
CA ASP A 433 -92.21 31.73 -0.47
C ASP A 433 -91.24 30.60 -0.02
N ASP A 434 -91.34 30.11 1.22
CA ASP A 434 -90.61 28.93 1.76
C ASP A 434 -91.32 27.57 1.49
N LEU A 435 -90.57 26.45 1.62
CA LEU A 435 -90.82 25.30 2.55
C LEU A 435 -90.44 23.88 2.02
N ASN A 436 -89.51 23.24 2.77
CA ASN A 436 -89.52 21.86 3.29
C ASN A 436 -89.19 20.64 2.37
N GLU A 437 -88.14 19.84 2.69
CA GLU A 437 -88.10 18.58 3.52
C GLU A 437 -88.61 17.33 2.74
N ASP A 438 -88.07 16.10 2.85
CA ASP A 438 -86.98 15.52 3.66
C ASP A 438 -86.53 14.13 3.10
N TYR A 439 -85.60 13.45 3.82
CA TYR A 439 -85.36 11.99 3.89
C TYR A 439 -84.17 11.28 3.19
N GLU A 440 -83.59 10.36 3.97
CA GLU A 440 -82.43 9.47 3.73
C GLU A 440 -82.80 8.14 3.02
N GLN A 441 -81.81 7.44 2.41
CA GLN A 441 -81.24 6.14 2.89
C GLN A 441 -80.50 5.32 1.79
N ASN A 442 -79.18 5.16 1.99
CA ASN A 442 -78.37 3.92 1.99
C ASN A 442 -78.82 2.66 1.20
N TYR A 443 -77.92 2.07 0.37
CA TYR A 443 -77.70 0.60 0.30
C TYR A 443 -76.37 0.21 -0.42
N ASN A 444 -75.76 -0.91 -0.01
CA ASN A 444 -74.52 -1.50 -0.56
C ASN A 444 -74.76 -2.75 -1.44
N GLN A 445 -73.95 -2.98 -2.49
CA GLN A 445 -73.45 -4.30 -2.95
C GLN A 445 -72.39 -4.08 -4.07
N GLN A 446 -71.18 -4.66 -4.16
CA GLN A 446 -70.54 -5.99 -3.95
C GLN A 446 -70.49 -6.96 -5.17
N LEU A 447 -69.26 -7.17 -5.65
CA LEU A 447 -68.61 -8.42 -6.15
C LEU A 447 -69.11 -9.22 -7.39
N GLN A 448 -68.17 -9.42 -8.34
CA GLN A 448 -67.76 -10.64 -9.10
C GLN A 448 -67.09 -10.15 -10.42
N VAL A 449 -65.87 -10.51 -10.84
CA VAL A 449 -65.06 -11.77 -10.87
C VAL A 449 -65.68 -12.87 -11.73
N ASP A 450 -65.05 -13.11 -12.89
CA ASP A 450 -64.87 -14.44 -13.48
C ASP A 450 -63.65 -14.46 -14.43
N SER A 451 -63.16 -15.67 -14.71
CA SER A 451 -61.83 -15.99 -15.25
C SER A 451 -61.87 -17.13 -16.27
N GLU A 452 -60.96 -17.16 -17.26
CA GLU A 452 -60.69 -18.36 -18.07
C GLU A 452 -59.19 -18.49 -18.43
N ASP A 453 -58.54 -19.55 -17.93
CA ASP A 453 -57.38 -20.25 -18.56
C ASP A 453 -57.92 -21.09 -19.76
N ILE A 454 -57.21 -21.83 -20.63
CA ILE A 454 -56.05 -22.76 -20.54
C ILE A 454 -55.53 -22.91 -22.01
N SER A 455 -54.24 -23.06 -22.34
CA SER A 455 -53.58 -24.39 -22.44
C SER A 455 -52.12 -24.36 -22.92
N ILE A 456 -51.39 -25.40 -22.50
CA ILE A 456 -50.00 -25.75 -22.83
C ILE A 456 -50.02 -27.00 -23.73
N ASP A 457 -49.14 -27.11 -24.74
CA ASP A 457 -48.45 -28.38 -25.00
C ASP A 457 -47.11 -28.20 -25.74
N ASN A 458 -46.27 -29.23 -25.67
CA ASN A 458 -44.83 -29.24 -25.96
C ASN A 458 -44.50 -29.83 -27.34
N SER A 459 -43.31 -29.52 -27.87
CA SER A 459 -42.42 -30.55 -28.47
C SER A 459 -40.98 -30.05 -28.64
N ASP A 460 -40.04 -30.98 -28.45
CA ASP A 460 -38.60 -30.76 -28.37
C ASP A 460 -37.94 -30.18 -29.64
N ASN A 461 -36.82 -29.46 -29.47
CA ASN A 461 -35.54 -29.90 -30.07
C ASN A 461 -34.30 -29.16 -29.56
N LEU A 462 -33.17 -29.88 -29.68
CA LEU A 462 -31.80 -29.54 -29.30
C LEU A 462 -31.22 -28.29 -30.02
N THR A 463 -30.56 -27.39 -29.28
CA THR A 463 -29.20 -26.89 -29.61
C THR A 463 -28.60 -26.15 -28.41
N ALA A 464 -27.30 -26.32 -28.17
CA ALA A 464 -26.57 -25.61 -27.11
C ALA A 464 -26.17 -24.19 -27.56
N HIS A 465 -26.44 -23.20 -26.73
CA HIS A 465 -25.74 -21.93 -26.70
C HIS A 465 -25.59 -21.52 -25.24
N VAL A 466 -24.34 -21.36 -24.79
CA VAL A 466 -24.05 -20.67 -23.53
C VAL A 466 -24.21 -19.18 -23.82
N ASN A 467 -25.12 -18.53 -23.10
CA ASN A 467 -25.20 -17.08 -23.04
C ASN A 467 -24.53 -16.64 -21.74
N ASP A 468 -23.58 -15.72 -21.84
CA ASP A 468 -22.95 -15.10 -20.69
C ASP A 468 -23.94 -14.12 -20.04
N GLU A 469 -24.63 -14.55 -18.99
CA GLU A 469 -25.32 -13.64 -18.08
C GLU A 469 -24.34 -13.19 -16.98
N PRO A 470 -24.19 -11.88 -16.72
CA PRO A 470 -23.24 -11.40 -15.73
C PRO A 470 -23.67 -11.80 -14.32
N ILE A 471 -22.77 -12.47 -13.60
CA ILE A 471 -22.96 -12.86 -12.20
C ILE A 471 -22.93 -11.58 -11.35
N ILE A 472 -24.08 -11.22 -10.78
CA ILE A 472 -24.19 -10.09 -9.85
C ILE A 472 -23.65 -10.55 -8.48
N ALA A 473 -22.37 -10.30 -8.22
CA ALA A 473 -21.78 -10.40 -6.89
C ALA A 473 -22.11 -9.15 -6.05
N GLU A 474 -22.28 -9.32 -4.73
CA GLU A 474 -22.56 -8.19 -3.83
C GLU A 474 -21.37 -7.23 -3.75
N ALA A 475 -21.65 -5.93 -3.81
CA ALA A 475 -20.63 -4.89 -3.90
C ALA A 475 -19.68 -4.87 -2.69
N ILE A 476 -18.38 -4.92 -2.96
CA ILE A 476 -17.33 -4.61 -1.98
C ILE A 476 -17.57 -3.18 -1.47
N PRO A 477 -17.67 -2.95 -0.14
CA PRO A 477 -17.96 -1.62 0.38
C PRO A 477 -16.76 -0.69 0.17
N GLY A 478 -16.93 0.34 -0.67
CA GLY A 478 -15.87 1.30 -1.00
C GLY A 478 -15.30 2.01 0.22
N GLU A 479 -13.97 2.06 0.30
CA GLU A 479 -13.24 2.63 1.42
C GLU A 479 -13.47 4.14 1.59
N GLN A 480 -13.42 4.59 2.86
CA GLN A 480 -13.57 6.00 3.20
C GLN A 480 -12.25 6.76 2.97
N ARG A 481 -12.28 7.74 2.06
CA ARG A 481 -11.12 8.59 1.72
C ARG A 481 -10.50 9.24 2.98
N PRO A 482 -9.19 9.05 3.27
CA PRO A 482 -8.54 9.63 4.45
C PRO A 482 -8.16 11.12 4.26
N ILE A 483 -9.17 11.99 4.19
CA ILE A 483 -8.98 13.45 4.11
C ILE A 483 -8.81 14.05 5.52
N ASP A 484 -7.60 13.99 6.09
CA ASP A 484 -6.96 15.10 6.85
C ASP A 484 -5.54 14.70 7.35
N ARG A 485 -4.61 14.31 6.46
CA ARG A 485 -3.17 14.28 6.79
C ARG A 485 -2.60 15.70 6.85
N ARG A 486 -2.92 16.45 7.91
CA ARG A 486 -2.28 17.75 8.18
C ARG A 486 -0.88 17.56 8.74
N ALA A 487 0.13 17.88 7.94
CA ALA A 487 1.51 17.93 8.39
C ALA A 487 1.66 18.97 9.53
N PHE A 488 2.15 18.53 10.69
CA PHE A 488 2.51 19.44 11.78
C PHE A 488 3.88 20.06 11.51
N THR A 489 3.90 21.30 11.03
CA THR A 489 5.11 22.13 11.00
C THR A 489 5.41 22.66 12.40
N LEU A 490 6.49 22.20 13.01
CA LEU A 490 7.04 22.80 14.24
C LEU A 490 7.90 24.02 13.88
N THR A 491 7.42 25.22 14.19
CA THR A 491 8.23 26.44 14.30
C THR A 491 7.74 27.27 15.48
N ASP A 492 8.69 27.81 16.25
CA ASP A 492 8.48 28.35 17.59
C ASP A 492 7.80 29.72 17.68
N ASN A 493 7.24 29.99 18.87
CA ASN A 493 7.04 31.28 19.52
C ASN A 493 6.28 32.41 18.78
N GLU A 494 5.06 32.71 19.25
CA GLU A 494 4.77 34.05 19.77
C GLU A 494 3.56 34.04 20.74
N GLU A 495 3.55 34.93 21.72
CA GLU A 495 2.50 35.03 22.75
C GLU A 495 1.23 35.67 22.15
N PHE A 496 0.04 35.10 22.38
CA PHE A 496 -1.17 35.92 22.57
C PHE A 496 -2.20 35.25 23.49
N VAL A 497 -2.74 36.04 24.41
CA VAL A 497 -3.72 35.65 25.42
C VAL A 497 -5.13 35.94 24.91
N GLU A 498 -6.06 34.99 25.01
CA GLU A 498 -7.44 35.33 25.41
C GLU A 498 -8.21 34.16 26.03
N GLN A 499 -9.11 34.49 26.96
CA GLN A 499 -9.84 33.54 27.81
C GLN A 499 -11.14 33.05 27.14
N LYS A 500 -11.59 31.84 27.47
CA LYS A 500 -13.04 31.54 27.56
C LYS A 500 -13.41 30.38 28.50
N ASP A 501 -13.91 30.79 29.65
CA ASP A 501 -14.86 30.19 30.58
C ASP A 501 -15.04 28.67 30.74
N ILE A 502 -14.81 28.27 31.99
CA ILE A 502 -15.14 26.98 32.60
C ILE A 502 -16.66 26.85 32.83
N LYS A 503 -17.25 25.70 32.50
CA LYS A 503 -18.50 25.23 33.13
C LYS A 503 -18.31 23.89 33.85
N ARG A 504 -18.12 23.99 35.16
CA ARG A 504 -17.97 22.89 36.12
C ARG A 504 -19.35 22.43 36.58
N ARG A 505 -19.67 21.14 36.54
CA ARG A 505 -20.83 20.59 37.26
C ARG A 505 -20.40 19.53 38.27
N THR A 506 -20.97 19.63 39.46
CA THR A 506 -20.58 18.89 40.67
C THR A 506 -21.38 17.59 40.82
N GLY A 507 -20.73 16.52 41.30
CA GLY A 507 -21.41 15.27 41.64
C GLY A 507 -20.52 14.36 42.46
N ARG A 508 -20.68 14.36 43.79
CA ARG A 508 -19.94 13.52 44.73
C ARG A 508 -20.91 12.47 45.30
N THR A 509 -20.70 11.20 45.00
CA THR A 509 -21.50 10.11 45.59
C THR A 509 -20.65 8.87 45.87
N GLN A 510 -20.32 8.64 47.14
CA GLN A 510 -19.90 7.32 47.62
C GLN A 510 -21.15 6.55 48.07
N ARG A 511 -21.32 5.30 47.62
CA ARG A 511 -21.90 4.21 48.43
C ARG A 511 -21.33 2.87 47.97
N ASN A 512 -20.82 2.09 48.93
CA ASN A 512 -20.62 0.65 48.82
C ASN A 512 -21.85 -0.08 49.38
N ALA A 513 -21.89 -1.40 49.11
CA ALA A 513 -22.57 -2.47 49.85
C ALA A 513 -23.82 -3.11 49.22
N GLN A 514 -23.82 -4.45 49.26
CA GLN A 514 -24.81 -5.45 48.85
C GLN A 514 -25.17 -5.55 47.33
N GLY A 515 -24.82 -6.69 46.73
CA GLY A 515 -25.31 -7.14 45.42
C GLY A 515 -26.60 -7.97 45.51
N PRO A 516 -26.91 -8.80 44.49
CA PRO A 516 -26.48 -10.20 44.63
C PRO A 516 -25.92 -10.90 43.37
N ILE A 517 -24.86 -11.67 43.60
CA ILE A 517 -24.68 -13.12 43.27
C ILE A 517 -25.02 -13.59 41.84
N MET A 518 -23.99 -14.09 41.13
CA MET A 518 -23.94 -15.46 40.55
C MET A 518 -22.64 -15.69 39.73
N SER A 519 -21.59 -16.23 40.36
CA SER A 519 -20.67 -17.16 39.66
C SER A 519 -20.00 -18.08 40.68
N THR A 520 -19.93 -19.37 40.35
CA THR A 520 -19.45 -20.43 41.25
C THR A 520 -18.03 -20.85 40.88
N LYS A 521 -17.12 -20.95 41.86
CA LYS A 521 -16.09 -22.01 41.90
C LYS A 521 -15.37 -22.12 43.25
N ARG A 522 -15.03 -23.38 43.55
CA ARG A 522 -14.57 -23.99 44.81
C ARG A 522 -13.58 -23.19 45.68
N LYS A 523 -13.92 -23.13 46.97
CA LYS A 523 -13.05 -22.87 48.12
C LYS A 523 -11.99 -23.99 48.27
N ARG A 524 -10.73 -23.65 48.48
CA ARG A 524 -9.75 -24.50 49.18
C ARG A 524 -9.52 -23.93 50.58
N LEU A 525 -9.49 -24.80 51.59
CA LEU A 525 -8.97 -24.43 52.91
C LEU A 525 -7.44 -24.53 52.83
N ASP A 526 -6.76 -23.43 53.14
CA ASP A 526 -5.77 -23.39 54.23
C ASP A 526 -5.47 -21.92 54.56
N GLY A 527 -5.57 -21.56 55.84
CA GLY A 527 -5.67 -20.17 56.25
C GLY A 527 -4.35 -19.55 56.68
N LYS A 528 -3.89 -18.55 55.92
CA LYS A 528 -3.15 -17.39 56.45
C LYS A 528 -3.69 -16.13 55.78
N LEU A 529 -4.01 -15.11 56.59
CA LEU A 529 -4.29 -13.76 56.09
C LEU A 529 -2.97 -13.02 55.93
N ASP A 530 -2.61 -12.68 54.70
CA ASP A 530 -1.55 -11.71 54.44
C ASP A 530 -2.18 -10.35 54.11
N ILE A 531 -1.66 -9.31 54.76
CA ILE A 531 -2.16 -7.94 54.70
C ILE A 531 -1.56 -7.25 53.46
N PRO A 532 -2.35 -6.60 52.60
CA PRO A 532 -1.80 -5.92 51.42
C PRO A 532 -1.03 -4.66 51.84
N GLY A 533 0.30 -4.76 51.92
CA GLY A 533 1.15 -3.59 52.20
C GLY A 533 2.62 -3.82 52.57
N GLU A 534 3.08 -5.06 52.83
CA GLU A 534 4.43 -5.28 53.36
C GLU A 534 5.44 -5.76 52.30
N LYS A 535 6.52 -4.98 52.10
CA LYS A 535 7.60 -5.29 51.15
C LYS A 535 8.60 -6.29 51.76
N ILE A 536 8.52 -7.56 51.37
CA ILE A 536 9.51 -8.57 51.80
C ILE A 536 10.81 -8.41 51.00
N ILE A 537 11.84 -7.86 51.66
CA ILE A 537 13.21 -7.77 51.13
C ILE A 537 13.90 -9.13 51.29
N SER A 538 14.02 -9.91 50.21
CA SER A 538 14.78 -11.17 50.24
C SER A 538 16.24 -10.97 49.83
N LYS A 539 17.15 -11.04 50.81
CA LYS A 539 18.59 -11.25 50.56
C LYS A 539 18.78 -12.64 49.93
N LYS A 540 19.41 -12.73 48.76
CA LYS A 540 19.94 -14.01 48.24
C LYS A 540 21.42 -14.16 48.55
N THR A 541 21.74 -15.14 49.38
CA THR A 541 23.09 -15.55 49.75
C THR A 541 23.75 -16.33 48.62
N SER A 542 25.09 -16.25 48.51
CA SER A 542 25.88 -16.98 47.53
C SER A 542 25.86 -18.50 47.74
N VAL A 543 25.67 -19.26 46.65
CA VAL A 543 25.76 -20.73 46.65
C VAL A 543 27.06 -21.18 45.96
N LYS A 544 27.77 -22.11 46.58
CA LYS A 544 29.09 -22.59 46.13
C LYS A 544 28.99 -23.46 44.86
N LYS A 545 29.99 -23.33 43.99
CA LYS A 545 30.23 -24.22 42.83
C LYS A 545 30.23 -25.70 43.24
N VAL A 546 29.49 -26.54 42.51
CA VAL A 546 29.70 -27.98 42.45
C VAL A 546 30.31 -28.31 41.08
N VAL A 547 31.49 -28.93 41.09
CA VAL A 547 32.24 -29.27 39.86
C VAL A 547 31.79 -30.63 39.34
N ALA A 548 31.11 -30.65 38.19
CA ALA A 548 30.79 -31.89 37.49
C ALA A 548 32.01 -32.39 36.68
N LYS A 549 32.50 -33.60 36.99
CA LYS A 549 33.56 -34.27 36.20
C LYS A 549 33.02 -34.70 34.83
N LYS A 550 33.60 -34.17 33.74
CA LYS A 550 33.40 -34.72 32.39
C LYS A 550 34.06 -36.11 32.30
N VAL A 551 33.28 -37.15 31.99
CA VAL A 551 33.80 -38.50 31.67
C VAL A 551 33.78 -38.69 30.16
N ARG A 552 34.94 -39.03 29.59
CA ARG A 552 35.15 -39.21 28.15
C ARG A 552 34.68 -40.61 27.73
N LYS A 553 33.59 -40.71 26.95
CA LYS A 553 33.21 -41.97 26.28
C LYS A 553 34.23 -42.28 25.19
N VAL A 554 34.97 -43.38 25.34
CA VAL A 554 35.86 -43.93 24.31
C VAL A 554 35.10 -45.02 23.55
N ARG A 555 35.13 -44.96 22.21
CA ARG A 555 34.50 -45.95 21.33
C ARG A 555 35.47 -47.13 21.16
N SER A 556 35.07 -48.33 21.57
CA SER A 556 35.89 -49.54 21.40
C SER A 556 35.82 -50.05 19.96
N VAL A 557 36.97 -50.16 19.30
CA VAL A 557 37.09 -50.82 17.99
C VAL A 557 37.19 -52.33 18.23
N LYS A 558 36.29 -53.12 17.62
CA LYS A 558 36.47 -54.57 17.52
C LYS A 558 37.58 -54.87 16.52
N LYS A 559 38.58 -55.65 16.95
CA LYS A 559 39.36 -56.49 16.03
C LYS A 559 38.58 -57.76 15.79
N ASP A 560 38.34 -58.11 14.54
CA ASP A 560 38.13 -59.49 14.14
C ASP A 560 39.34 -59.92 13.29
N ASN A 561 39.84 -61.12 13.56
CA ASN A 561 41.05 -61.66 12.95
C ASN A 561 40.74 -62.46 11.67
N GLN A 562 41.78 -62.57 10.86
CA GLN A 562 42.02 -63.57 9.81
C GLN A 562 41.23 -64.89 9.96
N ASN A 563 40.51 -65.25 8.90
CA ASN A 563 40.86 -66.39 8.03
C ASN A 563 40.43 -66.09 6.60
#